data_AF-A0A382TSK4-F1
#
_entry.id   AF-A0A382TSK4-F1
#
_cell.length_a   1.000
_cell.length_b   1.000
_cell.length_c   1.000
_cell.angle_alpha   90.00
_cell.angle_beta   90.00
_cell.angle_gamma   90.00
#
_symmetry.space_group_name_H-M   'P 1'
#
loop_
_entity.id
_entity.type
_entity.pdbx_description
1 polymer ?
#
loop_
_entity_poly.entity_id
_entity_poly.type
_entity_poly.pdbx_seq_one_letter_code
_entity_poly.pdbx_strand_id
1 'polypeptide(L)'
;MTTRIKPILGMWATLMALSLIMTFLRPEAWSGENAMFGQWPTFAIAWLVSVIFFDWVIQTTSMGVTQAAIVLAGATILASGPLWGWLFFGQAAGLAAVNAVQRLVFWYASAVVYGKLSGSEQSPAYE
;
A
#
# COMPACT_ATOMS: atom_id res chain seq x y z
N MET A 1 18.06 5.82 12.37
CA MET A 1 17.54 5.69 10.99
C MET A 1 17.74 4.29 10.41
N THR A 2 18.86 3.60 10.69
CA THR A 2 19.16 2.26 10.15
C THR A 2 18.21 1.14 10.60
N THR A 3 17.61 1.23 11.78
CA THR A 3 16.59 0.29 12.27
C THR A 3 15.32 0.29 11.39
N ARG A 4 14.88 1.44 10.91
CA ARG A 4 13.59 1.52 10.19
C ARG A 4 13.66 1.12 8.72
N ILE A 5 14.86 0.90 8.17
CA ILE A 5 15.05 0.50 6.78
C ILE A 5 14.42 -0.87 6.49
N LYS A 6 14.61 -1.84 7.39
CA LYS A 6 14.08 -3.20 7.22
C LYS A 6 12.53 -3.21 7.12
N PRO A 7 11.77 -2.59 8.03
CA PRO A 7 10.32 -2.55 7.90
C PRO A 7 9.83 -1.72 6.70
N ILE A 8 10.52 -0.62 6.35
CA ILE A 8 10.20 0.17 5.14
C ILE A 8 10.35 -0.69 3.87
N LEU A 9 11.51 -1.32 3.68
CA LEU A 9 11.75 -2.15 2.49
C LEU A 9 10.83 -3.37 2.42
N GLY A 10 10.53 -3.98 3.57
CA GLY A 10 9.58 -5.11 3.61
C GLY A 10 8.16 -4.72 3.24
N MET A 11 7.67 -3.57 3.72
CA MET A 11 6.37 -3.04 3.33
C MET A 11 6.33 -2.74 1.83
N TRP A 12 7.37 -2.06 1.31
CA TRP A 12 7.50 -1.74 -0.10
C TRP A 12 7.52 -2.99 -0.98
N ALA A 13 8.33 -3.99 -0.64
CA ALA A 13 8.40 -5.25 -1.37
C ALA A 13 7.05 -6.00 -1.36
N THR A 14 6.31 -5.93 -0.25
CA THR A 14 4.96 -6.52 -0.16
C THR A 14 3.99 -5.85 -1.12
N LEU A 15 4.00 -4.51 -1.20
CA LEU A 15 3.16 -3.76 -2.15
C LEU A 15 3.52 -4.06 -3.61
N MET A 16 4.81 -4.23 -3.91
CA MET A 16 5.26 -4.65 -5.24
C MET A 16 4.78 -6.06 -5.59
N ALA A 17 4.92 -7.01 -4.65
CA ALA A 17 4.45 -8.39 -4.84
C ALA A 17 2.92 -8.45 -5.05
N LEU A 18 2.15 -7.70 -4.25
CA LEU A 18 0.70 -7.62 -4.42
C LEU A 18 0.31 -6.98 -5.75
N SER A 19 1.04 -5.96 -6.21
CA SER A 19 0.82 -5.34 -7.52
C SER A 19 1.07 -6.35 -8.64
N LEU A 20 2.15 -7.15 -8.54
CA LEU A 20 2.45 -8.23 -9.48
C LEU A 20 1.38 -9.33 -9.48
N ILE A 21 0.89 -9.75 -8.31
CA ILE A 21 -0.20 -10.74 -8.23
C ILE A 21 -1.45 -10.20 -8.93
N MET A 22 -1.78 -8.92 -8.75
CA MET A 22 -2.96 -8.31 -9.36
C MET A 22 -2.89 -8.20 -10.88
N THR A 23 -1.71 -8.20 -11.49
CA THR A 23 -1.61 -8.21 -12.96
C THR A 23 -2.08 -9.54 -13.57
N PHE A 24 -1.98 -10.64 -12.81
CA PHE A 24 -2.50 -11.95 -13.22
C PHE A 24 -3.97 -12.14 -12.85
N LEU A 25 -4.41 -11.60 -11.71
CA LEU A 25 -5.79 -11.74 -11.25
C LEU A 25 -6.77 -10.81 -11.97
N ARG A 26 -6.28 -9.67 -12.47
CA ARG A 26 -7.08 -8.63 -13.11
C ARG A 26 -6.38 -8.04 -14.35
N PRO A 27 -6.00 -8.87 -15.33
CA PRO A 27 -5.19 -8.41 -16.46
C PRO A 27 -5.80 -7.20 -17.19
N GLU A 28 -7.13 -7.11 -17.25
CA GLU A 28 -7.86 -5.99 -17.86
C GLU A 28 -7.59 -4.62 -17.19
N ALA A 29 -7.25 -4.61 -15.90
CA ALA A 29 -6.92 -3.38 -15.17
C ALA A 29 -5.46 -2.94 -15.36
N TRP A 30 -4.62 -3.82 -15.91
CA TRP A 30 -3.17 -3.64 -16.04
C TRP A 30 -2.66 -3.80 -17.49
N SER A 31 -3.53 -4.16 -18.45
CA SER A 31 -3.23 -4.29 -19.87
C SER A 31 -3.56 -3.01 -20.63
N GLY A 32 -2.55 -2.34 -21.19
CA GLY A 32 -2.71 -1.16 -22.05
C GLY A 32 -1.42 -0.83 -22.82
N GLU A 33 -1.49 0.02 -23.84
CA GLU A 33 -0.38 0.34 -24.77
C GLU A 33 0.89 0.91 -24.10
N ASN A 34 0.82 1.30 -22.81
CA ASN A 34 1.93 1.83 -22.01
C ASN A 34 2.45 0.87 -20.92
N ALA A 35 2.03 -0.39 -20.91
CA ALA A 35 2.02 -1.24 -19.72
C ALA A 35 3.38 -1.80 -19.25
N MET A 36 4.44 -1.86 -20.07
CA MET A 36 5.51 -2.83 -19.76
C MET A 36 6.87 -2.27 -19.32
N PHE A 37 7.25 -1.03 -19.63
CA PHE A 37 8.57 -0.50 -19.19
C PHE A 37 8.51 0.81 -18.37
N GLY A 38 7.55 1.70 -18.62
CA GLY A 38 7.45 2.98 -17.88
C GLY A 38 6.61 2.91 -16.59
N GLN A 39 5.60 2.05 -16.55
CA GLN A 39 4.67 1.96 -15.42
C GLN A 39 5.27 1.28 -14.19
N TRP A 40 6.02 0.20 -14.35
CA TRP A 40 6.58 -0.54 -13.21
C TRP A 40 7.56 0.26 -12.36
N PRO A 41 8.55 0.99 -12.95
CA PRO A 41 9.39 1.91 -12.19
C PRO A 41 8.57 3.01 -11.50
N THR A 42 7.54 3.53 -12.18
CA THR A 42 6.66 4.56 -11.59
C THR A 42 5.87 4.02 -10.40
N PHE A 43 5.31 2.81 -10.50
CA PHE A 43 4.64 2.13 -9.38
C PHE A 43 5.60 1.85 -8.23
N ALA A 44 6.82 1.39 -8.53
CA ALA A 44 7.84 1.16 -7.54
C ALA A 44 8.17 2.44 -6.75
N ILE A 45 8.34 3.57 -7.44
CA ILE A 45 8.60 4.87 -6.81
C ILE A 45 7.37 5.35 -6.03
N ALA A 46 6.17 5.25 -6.60
CA ALA A 46 4.93 5.65 -5.93
C ALA A 46 4.68 4.86 -4.64
N TRP A 47 4.93 3.55 -4.65
CA TRP A 47 4.85 2.74 -3.45
C TRP A 47 5.95 3.09 -2.45
N LEU A 48 7.17 3.37 -2.91
CA LEU A 48 8.25 3.75 -2.00
C LEU A 48 7.91 5.05 -1.26
N VAL A 49 7.43 6.07 -1.99
CA VAL A 49 6.94 7.33 -1.40
C VAL A 49 5.80 7.07 -0.43
N SER A 50 4.85 6.21 -0.78
CA SER A 50 3.71 5.87 0.09
C SER A 50 4.16 5.20 1.39
N VAL A 51 5.17 4.32 1.34
CA VAL A 51 5.72 3.67 2.52
C VAL A 51 6.51 4.64 3.39
N ILE A 52 7.30 5.53 2.80
CA ILE A 52 8.00 6.59 3.55
C ILE A 52 6.98 7.50 4.24
N PHE A 53 5.91 7.86 3.56
CA PHE A 53 4.82 8.63 4.15
C PHE A 53 4.12 7.88 5.28
N PHE A 54 3.85 6.59 5.10
CA PHE A 54 3.29 5.72 6.14
C PHE A 54 4.17 5.67 7.39
N ASP A 55 5.47 5.47 7.21
CA ASP A 55 6.46 5.48 8.29
C ASP A 55 6.46 6.83 9.03
N TRP A 56 6.44 7.94 8.29
CA TRP A 56 6.32 9.29 8.84
C TRP A 56 5.01 9.49 9.63
N VAL A 57 3.87 9.00 9.14
CA VAL A 57 2.58 9.07 9.85
C VAL A 57 2.68 8.34 11.19
N ILE A 58 3.25 7.14 11.22
CA ILE A 58 3.43 6.40 12.48
C ILE A 58 4.31 7.18 13.46
N GLN A 59 5.41 7.76 12.99
CA GLN A 59 6.32 8.54 13.85
C GLN A 59 5.67 9.78 14.43
N THR A 60 4.88 10.49 13.63
CA THR A 60 4.30 11.78 14.03
C THR A 60 3.04 11.64 14.87
N THR A 61 2.26 10.58 14.65
CA THR A 61 0.97 10.39 15.31
C THR A 61 1.00 9.42 16.49
N SER A 62 2.07 8.63 16.63
CA SER A 62 2.16 7.51 17.57
C SER A 62 1.04 6.46 17.42
N MET A 63 0.38 6.42 16.25
CA MET A 63 -0.66 5.44 15.95
C MET A 63 -0.06 4.04 15.82
N GLY A 64 -0.85 3.02 16.19
CA GLY A 64 -0.51 1.63 15.89
C GLY A 64 -0.43 1.39 14.38
N VAL A 65 0.46 0.49 13.96
CA VAL A 65 0.74 0.19 12.54
C VAL A 65 -0.55 -0.14 11.75
N THR A 66 -1.40 -1.03 12.29
CA THR A 66 -2.66 -1.40 11.66
C THR A 66 -3.67 -0.24 11.61
N GLN A 67 -3.69 0.58 12.66
CA GLN A 67 -4.57 1.75 12.73
C GLN A 67 -4.20 2.78 11.64
N ALA A 68 -2.90 3.08 11.52
CA ALA A 68 -2.39 3.96 10.46
C ALA A 68 -2.74 3.42 9.06
N ALA A 69 -2.64 2.10 8.87
CA ALA A 69 -2.97 1.45 7.59
C ALA A 69 -4.45 1.60 7.22
N ILE A 70 -5.36 1.41 8.17
CA ILE A 70 -6.81 1.55 7.95
C ILE A 70 -7.16 3.01 7.65
N VAL A 71 -6.58 3.97 8.39
CA VAL A 71 -6.81 5.40 8.15
C VAL A 71 -6.33 5.82 6.77
N LEU A 72 -5.14 5.38 6.36
CA LEU A 72 -4.59 5.70 5.03
C LEU A 72 -5.33 4.98 3.90
N ALA A 73 -5.81 3.75 4.13
CA ALA A 73 -6.70 3.08 3.20
C ALA A 73 -8.00 3.87 3.02
N GLY A 74 -8.65 4.29 4.12
CA GLY A 74 -9.85 5.11 4.07
C GLY A 74 -9.61 6.45 3.36
N ALA A 75 -8.56 7.17 3.73
CA ALA A 75 -8.19 8.44 3.12
C ALA A 75 -7.96 8.30 1.61
N THR A 76 -7.24 7.27 1.18
CA THR A 76 -6.99 7.04 -0.25
C THR A 76 -8.24 6.59 -1.00
N ILE A 77 -9.18 5.88 -0.37
CA ILE A 77 -10.48 5.51 -0.99
C ILE A 77 -11.36 6.75 -1.20
N LEU A 78 -11.37 7.67 -0.22
CA LEU A 78 -12.23 8.85 -0.22
C LEU A 78 -11.67 10.00 -1.07
N ALA A 79 -10.38 10.35 -0.91
CA ALA A 79 -9.82 11.60 -1.45
C ALA A 79 -9.42 11.53 -2.93
N SER A 80 -8.91 10.38 -3.38
CA SER A 80 -8.40 10.19 -4.76
C SER A 80 -8.72 8.81 -5.30
N GLY A 81 -9.76 8.21 -4.71
CA GLY A 81 -10.00 6.79 -4.81
C GLY A 81 -11.23 6.41 -5.61
N PRO A 82 -11.62 5.14 -5.49
CA PRO A 82 -12.71 4.56 -6.24
C PRO A 82 -14.06 5.23 -5.94
N LEU A 83 -14.22 5.76 -4.72
CA LEU A 83 -15.45 6.38 -4.28
C LEU A 83 -15.65 7.77 -4.93
N TRP A 84 -14.57 8.53 -5.07
CA TRP A 84 -14.58 9.80 -5.83
C TRP A 84 -14.93 9.57 -7.30
N GLY A 85 -14.35 8.54 -7.92
CA GLY A 85 -14.66 8.12 -9.29
C GLY A 85 -16.13 7.75 -9.49
N TRP A 86 -16.71 7.00 -8.55
CA TRP A 86 -18.11 6.61 -8.59
C TRP A 86 -19.06 7.81 -8.42
N LEU A 87 -18.82 8.65 -7.40
CA LEU A 87 -19.72 9.75 -7.06
C LEU A 87 -19.73 10.88 -8.10
N PHE A 88 -18.57 11.19 -8.70
CA PHE A 88 -18.42 12.40 -9.51
C PHE A 88 -18.15 12.15 -10.99
N PHE A 89 -17.67 10.95 -11.35
CA PHE A 89 -17.29 10.63 -12.73
C PHE A 89 -18.05 9.44 -13.32
N GLY A 90 -19.12 8.99 -12.66
CA GLY A 90 -20.01 7.96 -13.18
C GLY A 90 -19.37 6.58 -13.33
N GLN A 91 -18.29 6.29 -12.59
CA GLN A 91 -17.71 4.94 -12.61
C GLN A 91 -18.72 3.90 -12.13
N ALA A 92 -18.64 2.67 -12.66
CA ALA A 92 -19.51 1.59 -12.21
C ALA A 92 -19.27 1.28 -10.71
N ALA A 93 -20.35 1.24 -9.91
CA ALA A 93 -20.27 1.00 -8.47
C ALA A 93 -19.55 -0.32 -8.12
N GLY A 94 -19.76 -1.37 -8.92
CA GLY A 94 -19.08 -2.66 -8.73
C GLY A 94 -17.56 -2.56 -8.88
N LEU A 95 -17.07 -1.85 -9.90
CA LEU A 95 -15.63 -1.63 -10.10
C LEU A 95 -15.05 -0.75 -8.98
N ALA A 96 -15.80 0.27 -8.56
CA ALA A 96 -15.39 1.12 -7.44
C ALA A 96 -15.25 0.33 -6.14
N ALA A 97 -16.22 -0.55 -5.83
CA ALA A 97 -16.18 -1.40 -4.66
C ALA A 97 -14.99 -2.37 -4.69
N VAL A 98 -14.74 -3.05 -5.82
CA VAL A 98 -13.60 -3.96 -5.98
C VAL A 98 -12.28 -3.23 -5.79
N ASN A 99 -12.11 -2.05 -6.40
CA ASN A 99 -10.90 -1.24 -6.25
C ASN A 99 -10.71 -0.74 -4.82
N ALA A 100 -11.80 -0.45 -4.09
CA ALA A 100 -11.74 -0.02 -2.69
C ALA A 100 -11.26 -1.16 -1.78
N VAL A 101 -11.82 -2.35 -1.97
CA VAL A 101 -11.38 -3.56 -1.24
C VAL A 101 -9.93 -3.88 -1.55
N GLN A 102 -9.50 -3.79 -2.81
CA GLN A 102 -8.11 -4.00 -3.20
C GLN A 102 -7.17 -3.02 -2.47
N ARG A 103 -7.52 -1.72 -2.41
CA ARG A 103 -6.72 -0.73 -1.67
C ARG A 103 -6.63 -1.05 -0.18
N LEU A 104 -7.73 -1.48 0.43
CA LEU A 104 -7.76 -1.87 1.84
C LEU A 104 -6.85 -3.08 2.11
N VAL A 105 -6.90 -4.10 1.25
CA VAL A 105 -6.03 -5.28 1.34
C VAL A 105 -4.56 -4.91 1.20
N PHE A 106 -4.22 -4.03 0.25
CA PHE A 106 -2.85 -3.59 0.01
C PHE A 106 -2.26 -2.89 1.24
N TRP A 107 -2.99 -1.94 1.81
CA TRP A 107 -2.56 -1.24 3.02
C TRP A 107 -2.45 -2.19 4.22
N TYR A 108 -3.46 -3.04 4.45
CA TYR A 108 -3.45 -3.95 5.59
C TYR A 108 -2.31 -4.98 5.51
N ALA A 109 -2.19 -5.69 4.38
CA ALA A 109 -1.20 -6.75 4.23
C ALA A 109 0.24 -6.22 4.31
N SER A 110 0.52 -5.08 3.68
CA SER A 110 1.84 -4.44 3.74
C SER A 110 2.16 -3.91 5.14
N ALA A 111 1.17 -3.35 5.86
CA ALA A 111 1.33 -2.90 7.24
C ALA A 111 1.58 -4.06 8.21
N VAL A 112 0.99 -5.24 8.00
CA VAL A 112 1.31 -6.44 8.80
C VAL A 112 2.79 -6.80 8.67
N VAL A 113 3.35 -6.77 7.46
CA VAL A 113 4.78 -7.03 7.24
C VAL A 113 5.63 -5.94 7.89
N TYR A 114 5.26 -4.67 7.74
CA TYR A 114 5.93 -3.56 8.41
C TYR A 114 5.98 -3.76 9.94
N GLY A 115 4.85 -4.11 10.55
CA GLY A 115 4.74 -4.32 12.00
C GLY A 115 5.59 -5.49 12.50
N LYS A 116 5.56 -6.62 11.77
CA LYS A 116 6.40 -7.78 12.09
C LYS A 116 7.89 -7.45 12.03
N LEU A 117 8.32 -6.73 10.99
CA LEU A 117 9.72 -6.38 10.80
C LEU A 117 10.18 -5.32 11.82
N SER A 118 9.28 -4.40 12.20
CA SER A 118 9.53 -3.42 13.27
C SER A 118 9.72 -4.09 14.63
N GLY A 119 8.91 -5.12 14.95
CA GLY A 119 9.05 -5.88 16.21
C GLY A 119 10.26 -6.82 16.25
N SER A 120 10.68 -7.35 15.10
CA SER A 120 11.85 -8.25 15.00
C SER A 120 13.18 -7.61 15.37
N GLU A 121 13.26 -6.27 15.37
CA GLU A 121 14.44 -5.53 15.79
C GLU A 121 14.46 -5.21 17.29
N GLN A 122 13.35 -5.43 17.99
CA GLN A 122 13.23 -5.21 19.43
C GLN A 122 13.52 -6.46 20.27
N SER A 123 13.81 -7.62 19.67
CA SER A 123 14.25 -8.79 20.41
C SER A 123 15.71 -8.59 20.85
N PRO A 124 16.01 -8.45 22.15
CA PRO A 124 17.38 -8.42 22.61
C PRO A 124 18.00 -9.80 22.36
N ALA A 125 19.17 -9.81 21.72
CA ALA A 125 20.00 -10.98 21.54
C ALA A 125 20.73 -11.33 22.83
N TYR A 126 20.02 -11.56 23.95
CA TYR A 126 20.60 -12.12 25.17
C TYR A 126 19.55 -12.94 25.93
N GLU A 127 19.55 -14.25 25.71
CA GLU A 127 19.32 -15.28 26.73
C GLU A 127 20.42 -16.34 26.58
#